data_AF-W6LD90-F1
#
_entry.id   AF-W6LD90-F1
#
_cell.length_a   1.000
_cell.length_b   1.000
_cell.length_c   1.000
_cell.angle_alpha   90.00
_cell.angle_beta   90.00
_cell.angle_gamma   90.00
#
_symmetry.space_group_name_H-M   'P 1'
#
loop_
_entity.id
_entity.type
_entity.pdbx_description
1 polymer ?
#
loop_
_entity_poly.entity_id
_entity_poly.type
_entity_poly.pdbx_seq_one_letter_code
_entity_poly.pdbx_strand_id
1 'polypeptide(L)'
;MVMAMNQDYSLPSNHQLTISQDEEEKLVKRLYYRQMDIMAQREAERENSLKRMRPQKSKEHISKEEEERLIERIYNLQLQRFQLSKEERERKANAEVHKNDKVLSSSEIEDQVRRMYDIELEKSKKIRQDLENRYFPRQETKKIGPNELKECVQRLSFVDYEKMDRELFEKYVYPHDPKTTVITRSQEEAMADRLSTLKSQT
;
A
#
# COMPACT_ATOMS: atom_id res chain seq x y z
N MET A 1 -6.75 24.08 -38.89
CA MET A 1 -7.11 22.66 -38.75
C MET A 1 -6.27 22.10 -37.59
N VAL A 2 -6.81 22.12 -36.37
CA VAL A 2 -6.11 21.70 -35.16
C VAL A 2 -6.72 20.38 -34.71
N MET A 3 -5.95 19.31 -34.80
CA MET A 3 -6.38 17.99 -34.35
C MET A 3 -6.38 17.97 -32.82
N ALA A 4 -7.57 17.96 -32.22
CA ALA A 4 -7.75 17.67 -30.80
C ALA A 4 -7.49 16.17 -30.59
N MET A 5 -6.36 15.84 -29.98
CA MET A 5 -6.08 14.50 -29.49
C MET A 5 -6.94 14.26 -28.25
N ASN A 6 -8.07 13.57 -28.43
CA ASN A 6 -8.82 13.01 -27.31
C ASN A 6 -7.97 11.89 -26.70
N GLN A 7 -7.27 12.20 -25.61
CA GLN A 7 -6.70 11.18 -24.75
C GLN A 7 -7.82 10.64 -23.87
N ASP A 8 -8.26 9.42 -24.17
CA ASP A 8 -9.14 8.64 -23.31
C ASP A 8 -8.43 8.36 -21.99
N TYR A 9 -8.64 9.23 -20.99
CA TYR A 9 -8.27 8.94 -19.61
C TYR A 9 -9.23 7.88 -19.06
N SER A 10 -8.99 6.60 -19.38
CA SER A 10 -9.62 5.52 -18.63
C SER A 10 -9.06 5.54 -17.21
N LEU A 11 -9.87 6.00 -16.26
CA LEU A 11 -9.59 5.81 -14.84
C LEU A 11 -9.36 4.32 -14.60
N PRO A 12 -8.29 3.90 -13.90
CA PRO A 12 -8.12 2.50 -13.54
C PRO A 12 -9.34 2.09 -12.70
N SER A 13 -10.06 1.09 -13.21
CA SER A 13 -11.18 0.43 -12.57
C SER A 13 -10.94 0.33 -11.07
N ASN A 14 -11.85 0.88 -10.26
CA ASN A 14 -11.92 0.57 -8.84
C ASN A 14 -11.97 -0.96 -8.73
N HIS A 15 -10.83 -1.58 -8.41
CA HIS A 15 -10.82 -2.93 -7.87
C HIS A 15 -11.58 -2.82 -6.55
N GLN A 16 -12.90 -3.00 -6.61
CA GLN A 16 -13.64 -3.54 -5.48
C GLN A 16 -12.96 -4.87 -5.19
N LEU A 17 -12.02 -4.84 -4.24
CA LEU A 17 -11.54 -6.02 -3.57
C LEU A 17 -12.80 -6.70 -3.07
N THR A 18 -13.25 -7.73 -3.77
CA THR A 18 -14.33 -8.59 -3.33
C THR A 18 -13.76 -9.36 -2.15
N ILE A 19 -13.87 -8.77 -0.96
CA ILE A 19 -13.48 -9.39 0.29
C ILE A 19 -14.35 -10.65 0.42
N SER A 20 -13.74 -11.79 0.71
CA SER A 20 -14.51 -13.03 0.93
C SER A 20 -15.43 -12.83 2.15
N GLN A 21 -16.63 -13.42 2.15
CA GLN A 21 -17.57 -13.29 3.28
C GLN A 21 -16.91 -13.63 4.64
N ASP A 22 -16.01 -14.62 4.65
CA ASP A 22 -15.23 -14.99 5.84
C ASP A 22 -14.26 -13.89 6.31
N GLU A 23 -13.70 -13.12 5.38
CA GLU A 23 -12.80 -12.00 5.67
C GLU A 23 -13.58 -10.77 6.11
N GLU A 24 -14.77 -10.55 5.54
CA GLU A 24 -15.70 -9.52 6.00
C GLU A 24 -16.14 -9.78 7.44
N GLU A 25 -16.54 -11.01 7.77
CA GLU A 25 -16.91 -11.37 9.13
C GLU A 25 -15.75 -11.19 10.12
N LYS A 26 -14.53 -11.57 9.73
CA LYS A 26 -13.32 -11.37 10.55
C LYS A 26 -13.02 -9.88 10.73
N LEU A 27 -13.21 -9.07 9.70
CA LEU A 27 -13.04 -7.62 9.78
C LEU A 27 -14.09 -7.00 10.69
N VAL A 28 -15.37 -7.35 10.54
CA VAL A 28 -16.47 -6.88 11.38
C VAL A 28 -16.21 -7.23 12.84
N LYS A 29 -15.84 -8.48 13.16
CA LYS A 29 -15.47 -8.90 14.52
C LYS A 29 -14.32 -8.06 15.07
N ARG A 30 -13.26 -7.85 14.29
CA ARG A 30 -12.10 -7.05 14.71
C ARG A 30 -12.48 -5.59 14.97
N LEU A 31 -13.30 -4.99 14.10
CA LEU A 31 -13.77 -3.61 14.26
C LEU A 31 -14.65 -3.47 15.50
N TYR A 32 -15.53 -4.43 15.75
CA TYR A 32 -16.37 -4.48 16.94
C TYR A 32 -15.53 -4.53 18.22
N TYR A 33 -14.59 -5.48 18.33
CA TYR A 33 -13.75 -5.57 19.53
C TYR A 33 -12.86 -4.33 19.70
N ARG A 34 -12.32 -3.79 18.60
CA ARG A 34 -11.58 -2.52 18.64
C ARG A 34 -12.44 -1.37 19.16
N GLN A 35 -13.71 -1.29 18.76
CA GLN A 35 -14.63 -0.28 19.27
C GLN A 35 -14.91 -0.47 20.76
N MET A 36 -15.09 -1.71 21.20
CA MET A 36 -15.27 -2.02 22.62
C MET A 36 -14.04 -1.63 23.45
N ASP A 37 -12.84 -1.90 22.96
CA ASP A 37 -11.59 -1.50 23.63
C ASP A 37 -11.46 0.01 23.73
N ILE A 38 -11.78 0.74 22.66
CA ILE A 38 -11.78 2.22 22.67
C ILE A 38 -12.80 2.75 23.68
N MET A 39 -13.98 2.14 23.79
CA MET A 39 -14.99 2.54 24.76
C MET A 39 -14.53 2.25 26.19
N ALA A 40 -13.94 1.08 26.44
CA ALA A 40 -13.38 0.73 27.74
C ALA A 40 -12.25 1.69 28.14
N GLN A 41 -11.38 2.07 27.20
CA GLN A 41 -10.32 3.06 27.45
C GLN A 41 -10.89 4.43 27.81
N ARG A 42 -11.86 4.94 27.05
CA ARG A 42 -12.51 6.22 27.37
C ARG A 42 -13.21 6.20 28.73
N GLU A 43 -13.83 5.08 29.07
CA GLU A 43 -14.50 4.91 30.35
C GLU A 43 -13.50 4.84 31.51
N ALA A 44 -12.39 4.14 31.33
CA ALA A 44 -11.28 4.12 32.29
C ALA A 44 -10.64 5.51 32.46
N GLU A 45 -10.47 6.28 31.39
CA GLU A 45 -10.01 7.67 31.45
C GLU A 45 -11.00 8.57 32.19
N ARG A 46 -12.30 8.42 31.92
CA ARG A 46 -13.38 9.12 32.63
C ARG A 46 -13.33 8.81 34.11
N GLU A 47 -13.26 7.54 34.50
CA GLU A 47 -13.13 7.15 35.90
C GLU A 47 -11.87 7.71 36.56
N ASN A 48 -10.73 7.67 35.88
CA ASN A 48 -9.48 8.21 36.39
C ASN A 48 -9.56 9.72 36.59
N SER A 49 -10.20 10.44 35.66
CA SER A 49 -10.45 11.87 35.81
C SER A 49 -11.34 12.17 37.02
N LEU A 50 -12.42 11.39 37.22
CA LEU A 50 -13.31 11.52 38.37
C LEU A 50 -12.60 11.18 39.69
N LYS A 51 -11.75 10.15 39.70
CA LYS A 51 -10.92 9.80 40.87
C LYS A 51 -9.94 10.92 41.23
N ARG A 52 -9.35 11.59 40.22
CA ARG A 52 -8.47 12.77 40.43
C ARG A 52 -9.22 14.01 40.89
N MET A 53 -10.43 14.22 40.38
CA MET A 53 -11.28 15.36 40.76
C MET A 53 -12.00 15.15 42.09
N ARG A 54 -12.09 13.91 42.58
CA ARG A 54 -12.64 13.63 43.90
C ARG A 54 -11.72 14.28 44.94
N PRO A 55 -12.20 15.26 45.72
CA PRO A 55 -11.36 15.92 46.70
C PRO A 55 -10.87 14.87 47.70
N GLN A 56 -9.54 14.69 47.81
CA GLN A 56 -8.92 13.76 48.77
C GLN A 56 -9.17 14.14 50.24
N LYS A 57 -9.76 15.32 50.49
CA LYS A 57 -10.07 15.84 51.82
C LYS A 57 -11.47 16.46 51.82
N SER A 58 -12.50 15.64 52.03
CA SER A 58 -13.84 16.10 52.41
C SER A 58 -14.20 15.59 53.82
N LYS A 59 -13.22 15.61 54.73
CA LYS A 59 -13.41 15.27 56.15
C LYS A 59 -13.49 16.52 57.05
N GLU A 60 -13.39 17.71 56.48
CA GLU A 60 -13.63 18.95 57.20
C GLU A 60 -15.12 19.26 57.04
N HIS A 61 -15.83 19.36 58.16
CA HIS A 61 -17.20 19.84 58.16
C HIS A 61 -17.20 21.28 57.64
N ILE A 62 -17.77 21.48 56.45
CA ILE A 62 -17.98 22.80 55.86
C ILE A 62 -18.98 23.54 56.76
N SER A 63 -18.73 24.82 57.02
CA SER A 63 -19.69 25.64 57.77
C SER A 63 -20.96 25.89 56.93
N LYS A 64 -22.11 26.09 57.58
CA LYS A 64 -23.38 26.32 56.86
C LYS A 64 -23.31 27.52 55.91
N GLU A 65 -22.62 28.59 56.30
CA GLU A 65 -22.43 29.77 55.44
C GLU A 65 -21.60 29.47 54.18
N GLU A 66 -20.58 28.63 54.30
CA GLU A 66 -19.78 28.20 53.15
C GLU A 66 -20.55 27.24 52.24
N GLU A 67 -21.41 26.40 52.81
CA GLU A 67 -22.33 25.54 52.07
C GLU A 67 -23.33 26.37 51.27
N GLU A 68 -23.96 27.38 51.88
CA GLU A 68 -24.88 28.29 51.20
C GLU A 68 -24.19 29.04 50.05
N ARG A 69 -22.98 29.59 50.28
CA ARG A 69 -22.18 30.24 49.22
C ARG A 69 -21.80 29.28 48.10
N LEU A 70 -21.52 28.02 48.43
CA LEU A 70 -21.22 26.99 47.43
C LEU A 70 -22.46 26.65 46.59
N ILE A 71 -23.61 26.49 47.24
CA ILE A 71 -24.90 26.24 46.57
C ILE A 71 -25.22 27.39 45.61
N GLU A 72 -25.15 28.64 46.08
CA GLU A 72 -25.38 29.82 45.24
C GLU A 72 -24.41 29.87 44.04
N ARG A 73 -23.13 29.58 44.27
CA ARG A 73 -22.13 29.53 43.19
C ARG A 73 -22.46 28.45 42.15
N ILE A 74 -22.82 27.24 42.59
CA ILE A 74 -23.17 26.14 41.69
C ILE A 74 -24.43 26.49 40.90
N TYR A 75 -25.44 27.05 41.56
CA TYR A 75 -26.68 27.49 40.93
C TYR A 75 -26.42 28.55 39.87
N ASN A 76 -25.66 29.60 40.19
CA ASN A 76 -25.31 30.66 39.25
C ASN A 76 -24.52 30.11 38.05
N LEU A 77 -23.60 29.17 38.28
CA LEU A 77 -22.85 28.51 37.22
C LEU A 77 -23.76 27.69 36.29
N GLN A 78 -24.73 26.96 36.85
CA GLN A 78 -25.71 26.21 36.06
C GLN A 78 -26.61 27.13 35.25
N LEU A 79 -27.04 28.25 35.83
CA LEU A 79 -27.84 29.26 35.15
C LEU A 79 -27.08 29.86 33.96
N GLN A 80 -25.81 30.23 34.15
CA GLN A 80 -24.95 30.73 33.06
C GLN A 80 -24.78 29.69 31.95
N ARG A 81 -24.53 28.42 32.29
CA ARG A 81 -24.43 27.33 31.30
C ARG A 81 -25.73 27.17 30.52
N PHE A 82 -26.87 27.26 31.20
CA PHE A 82 -28.18 27.17 30.58
C PHE A 82 -28.42 28.34 29.61
N GLN A 83 -28.07 29.56 30.01
CA GLN A 83 -28.16 30.74 29.15
C GLN A 83 -27.28 30.60 27.91
N LEU A 84 -26.01 30.23 28.06
CA LEU A 84 -25.11 29.99 26.93
C LEU A 84 -25.62 28.89 26.00
N SER A 85 -26.13 27.79 26.55
CA SER A 85 -26.71 26.70 25.76
C SER A 85 -27.98 27.13 25.02
N LYS A 86 -28.79 28.00 25.62
CA LYS A 86 -29.97 28.58 24.98
C LYS A 86 -29.56 29.51 23.84
N GLU A 87 -28.62 30.42 24.07
CA GLU A 87 -28.07 31.31 23.05
C GLU A 87 -27.44 30.55 21.88
N GLU A 88 -26.70 29.47 22.16
CA GLU A 88 -26.10 28.63 21.13
C GLU A 88 -27.18 27.94 20.28
N ARG A 89 -28.24 27.44 20.91
CA ARG A 89 -29.39 26.84 20.22
C ARG A 89 -30.14 27.87 19.37
N GLU A 90 -30.38 29.06 19.90
CA GLU A 90 -31.00 30.15 19.13
C GLU A 90 -30.12 30.57 17.96
N ARG A 91 -28.80 30.68 18.16
CA ARG A 91 -27.85 30.96 17.08
C ARG A 91 -27.86 29.88 16.00
N LYS A 92 -27.90 28.60 16.40
CA LYS A 92 -28.01 27.47 15.46
C LYS A 92 -29.33 27.48 14.71
N ALA A 93 -30.44 27.69 15.40
CA ALA A 93 -31.77 27.79 14.77
C ALA A 93 -31.84 28.96 13.77
N ASN A 94 -31.33 30.14 14.14
CA ASN A 94 -31.28 31.28 13.22
C ASN A 94 -30.37 31.01 12.02
N ALA A 95 -29.22 30.36 12.23
CA ALA A 95 -28.34 29.96 11.13
C ALA A 95 -28.98 28.90 10.22
N GLU A 96 -29.80 28.00 10.75
CA GLU A 96 -30.56 27.00 9.99
C GLU A 96 -31.69 27.64 9.17
N VAL A 97 -32.41 28.62 9.74
CA VAL A 97 -33.43 29.40 9.01
C VAL A 97 -32.82 30.09 7.79
N HIS A 98 -31.65 30.71 7.95
CA HIS A 98 -30.94 31.39 6.86
C HIS A 98 -30.02 30.49 6.03
N LYS A 99 -30.07 29.17 6.23
CA LYS A 99 -29.22 28.22 5.52
C LYS A 99 -29.53 28.17 4.03
N ASN A 100 -30.79 28.37 3.67
CA ASN A 100 -31.26 28.36 2.28
C ASN A 100 -31.25 29.77 1.64
N ASP A 101 -31.12 30.83 2.46
CA ASP A 101 -31.11 32.22 1.98
C ASP A 101 -29.74 32.62 1.41
N LYS A 102 -28.67 31.89 1.76
CA LYS A 102 -27.33 32.12 1.22
C LYS A 102 -27.18 31.52 -0.17
N VAL A 103 -27.39 32.34 -1.19
CA VAL A 103 -26.84 32.09 -2.52
C VAL A 103 -25.34 32.33 -2.44
N LEU A 104 -24.55 31.25 -2.43
CA LEU A 104 -23.09 31.35 -2.51
C LEU A 104 -22.70 32.01 -3.83
N SER A 105 -21.80 32.98 -3.76
CA SER A 105 -21.22 33.58 -4.96
C SER A 105 -20.35 32.56 -5.69
N SER A 106 -20.20 32.70 -7.01
CA SER A 106 -19.34 31.82 -7.81
C SER A 106 -17.90 31.75 -7.27
N SER A 107 -17.37 32.87 -6.77
CA SER A 107 -16.05 32.94 -6.14
C SER A 107 -15.96 32.10 -4.85
N GLU A 108 -17.00 32.06 -4.02
CA GLU A 108 -17.00 31.24 -2.80
C GLU A 108 -17.12 29.75 -3.11
N ILE A 109 -17.86 29.40 -4.16
CA ILE A 109 -17.95 28.02 -4.66
C ILE A 109 -16.58 27.58 -5.18
N GLU A 110 -15.93 28.38 -6.01
CA GLU A 110 -14.58 28.09 -6.52
C GLU A 110 -13.56 27.93 -5.38
N ASP A 111 -13.63 28.78 -4.36
CA ASP A 111 -12.75 28.68 -3.19
C ASP A 111 -13.06 27.45 -2.31
N GLN A 112 -14.32 27.00 -2.26
CA GLN A 112 -14.68 25.72 -1.64
C GLN A 112 -14.15 24.52 -2.46
N VAL A 113 -14.31 24.53 -3.78
CA VAL A 113 -13.79 23.48 -4.66
C VAL A 113 -12.27 23.39 -4.54
N ARG A 114 -11.56 24.53 -4.59
CA ARG A 114 -10.11 24.59 -4.39
C ARG A 114 -9.71 23.98 -3.04
N ARG A 115 -10.41 24.32 -1.96
CA ARG A 115 -10.12 23.77 -0.63
C ARG A 115 -10.39 22.28 -0.52
N MET A 116 -11.45 21.77 -1.15
CA MET A 116 -11.78 20.36 -1.10
C MET A 116 -10.90 19.51 -2.01
N TYR A 117 -10.64 19.98 -3.23
CA TYR A 117 -9.97 19.18 -4.24
C TYR A 117 -8.49 19.53 -4.33
N ASP A 118 -8.13 20.78 -4.59
CA ASP A 118 -6.74 21.14 -4.88
C ASP A 118 -5.84 20.96 -3.65
N ILE A 119 -6.28 21.46 -2.49
CA ILE A 119 -5.50 21.33 -1.25
C ILE A 119 -5.35 19.86 -0.85
N GLU A 120 -6.41 19.05 -0.97
CA GLU A 120 -6.37 17.65 -0.57
C GLU A 120 -5.55 16.81 -1.57
N LEU A 121 -5.61 17.16 -2.86
CA LEU A 121 -4.76 16.59 -3.90
C LEU A 121 -3.28 16.89 -3.63
N GLU A 122 -2.95 18.14 -3.26
CA GLU A 122 -1.59 18.53 -2.89
C GLU A 122 -1.08 17.77 -1.65
N LYS A 123 -1.91 17.63 -0.61
CA LYS A 123 -1.56 16.81 0.56
C LYS A 123 -1.32 15.36 0.16
N SER A 124 -2.21 14.77 -0.64
CA SER A 124 -2.06 13.41 -1.13
C SER A 124 -0.78 13.22 -1.94
N LYS A 125 -0.43 14.19 -2.79
CA LYS A 125 0.83 14.18 -3.57
C LYS A 125 2.05 14.26 -2.64
N LYS A 126 2.04 15.17 -1.66
CA LYS A 126 3.13 15.29 -0.68
C LYS A 126 3.31 14.01 0.13
N ILE A 127 2.22 13.42 0.63
CA ILE A 127 2.26 12.16 1.37
C ILE A 127 2.85 11.05 0.49
N ARG A 128 2.42 10.95 -0.78
CA ARG A 128 2.98 9.98 -1.71
C ARG A 128 4.47 10.19 -1.96
N GLN A 129 4.90 11.43 -2.19
CA GLN A 129 6.32 11.75 -2.37
C GLN A 129 7.14 11.43 -1.12
N ASP A 130 6.64 11.74 0.07
CA ASP A 130 7.31 11.42 1.32
C ASP A 130 7.44 9.91 1.53
N LEU A 131 6.42 9.13 1.18
CA LEU A 131 6.45 7.68 1.23
C LEU A 131 7.41 7.10 0.17
N GLU A 132 7.38 7.63 -1.06
CA GLU A 132 8.33 7.25 -2.13
C GLU A 132 9.77 7.48 -1.66
N ASN A 133 10.07 8.66 -1.09
CA ASN A 133 11.41 8.97 -0.59
C ASN A 133 11.84 8.08 0.57
N ARG A 134 10.93 7.68 1.46
CA ARG A 134 11.23 6.82 2.63
C ARG A 134 11.44 5.36 2.25
N TYR A 135 10.60 4.82 1.39
CA TYR A 135 10.53 3.38 1.11
C TYR A 135 11.14 2.98 -0.24
N PHE A 136 11.26 3.94 -1.16
CA PHE A 136 11.93 3.78 -2.45
C PHE A 136 12.98 4.89 -2.63
N PRO A 137 14.07 4.88 -1.85
CA PRO A 137 15.17 5.81 -2.07
C PRO A 137 15.60 5.65 -3.53
N ARG A 138 15.40 6.69 -4.35
CA ARG A 138 15.85 6.67 -5.74
C ARG A 138 17.36 6.48 -5.71
N GLN A 139 17.83 5.27 -6.01
CA GLN A 139 19.24 5.02 -6.21
C GLN A 139 19.70 5.98 -7.31
N GLU A 140 20.73 6.77 -7.01
CA GLU A 140 21.32 7.65 -8.02
C GLU A 140 21.58 6.83 -9.27
N THR A 141 21.08 7.29 -10.41
CA THR A 141 21.33 6.64 -11.69
C THR A 141 22.85 6.67 -11.89
N LYS A 142 23.51 5.54 -11.64
CA LYS A 142 24.94 5.39 -11.86
C LYS A 142 25.20 5.72 -13.31
N LYS A 143 25.78 6.88 -13.58
CA LYS A 143 26.26 7.23 -14.92
C LYS A 143 27.49 6.36 -15.15
N ILE A 144 27.29 5.26 -15.88
CA ILE A 144 28.37 4.35 -16.29
C ILE A 144 29.37 5.18 -17.10
N GLY A 145 30.64 5.15 -16.68
CA GLY A 145 31.68 5.87 -17.39
C GLY A 145 31.89 5.30 -18.80
N PRO A 146 32.44 6.08 -19.75
CA PRO A 146 32.66 5.59 -21.12
C PRO A 146 33.57 4.35 -21.18
N ASN A 147 34.46 4.17 -20.21
CA ASN A 147 35.33 3.00 -20.11
C ASN A 147 34.59 1.75 -19.60
N GLU A 148 33.76 1.91 -18.57
CA GLU A 148 32.92 0.82 -18.03
C GLU A 148 31.87 0.36 -19.05
N LEU A 149 31.33 1.30 -19.84
CA LEU A 149 30.40 0.98 -20.93
C LEU A 149 31.10 0.19 -22.04
N LYS A 150 32.31 0.59 -22.44
CA LYS A 150 33.11 -0.15 -23.41
C LYS A 150 33.42 -1.57 -22.92
N GLU A 151 33.75 -1.73 -21.66
CA GLU A 151 34.04 -3.03 -21.07
C GLU A 151 32.80 -3.94 -21.01
N CYS A 152 31.64 -3.39 -20.60
CA CYS A 152 30.37 -4.12 -20.63
C CYS A 152 29.98 -4.52 -22.05
N VAL A 153 30.14 -3.62 -23.03
CA VAL A 153 29.86 -3.92 -24.44
C VAL A 153 30.82 -4.99 -24.96
N GLN A 154 32.11 -4.95 -24.62
CA GLN A 154 33.05 -5.99 -25.01
C GLN A 154 32.68 -7.36 -24.40
N ARG A 155 32.34 -7.42 -23.12
CA ARG A 155 31.89 -8.68 -22.50
C ARG A 155 30.61 -9.24 -23.13
N LEU A 156 29.70 -8.38 -23.60
CA LEU A 156 28.44 -8.78 -24.21
C LEU A 156 28.54 -9.07 -25.71
N SER A 157 29.47 -8.44 -26.43
CA SER A 157 29.61 -8.56 -27.89
C SER A 157 30.58 -9.66 -28.34
N PHE A 158 31.54 -10.06 -27.50
CA PHE A 158 32.53 -11.09 -27.82
C PHE A 158 32.24 -12.44 -27.17
N VAL A 159 30.96 -12.82 -27.06
CA VAL A 159 30.61 -14.21 -26.75
C VAL A 159 30.59 -14.99 -28.07
N ASP A 160 31.64 -15.74 -28.31
CA ASP A 160 31.78 -16.58 -29.50
C ASP A 160 30.95 -17.87 -29.30
N TYR A 161 29.66 -17.78 -29.62
CA TYR A 161 28.67 -18.85 -29.37
C TYR A 161 29.10 -20.20 -29.98
N GLU A 162 29.79 -20.19 -31.12
CA GLU A 162 30.30 -21.41 -31.75
C GLU A 162 31.38 -22.12 -30.93
N LYS A 163 32.14 -21.39 -30.12
CA LYS A 163 33.15 -21.97 -29.23
C LYS A 163 32.50 -22.53 -27.98
N MET A 164 31.55 -21.79 -27.41
CA MET A 164 30.80 -22.21 -26.23
C MET A 164 29.97 -23.47 -26.52
N ASP A 165 29.30 -23.53 -27.68
CA ASP A 165 28.50 -24.68 -28.09
C ASP A 165 29.37 -25.92 -28.33
N ARG A 166 30.57 -25.75 -28.92
CA ARG A 166 31.54 -26.84 -29.06
C ARG A 166 32.02 -27.37 -27.70
N GLU A 167 32.38 -26.49 -26.78
CA GLU A 167 32.83 -26.88 -25.43
C GLU A 167 31.70 -27.58 -24.63
N LEU A 168 30.46 -27.09 -24.75
CA LEU A 168 29.28 -27.72 -24.16
C LEU A 168 29.01 -29.11 -24.78
N PHE A 169 29.11 -29.21 -26.10
CA PHE A 169 28.91 -30.47 -26.81
C PHE A 169 29.96 -31.52 -26.44
N GLU A 170 31.24 -31.15 -26.43
CA GLU A 170 32.33 -32.05 -26.02
C GLU A 170 32.19 -32.52 -24.57
N LYS A 171 31.73 -31.65 -23.67
CA LYS A 171 31.62 -31.97 -22.25
C LYS A 171 30.39 -32.83 -21.91
N TYR A 172 29.25 -32.57 -22.55
CA TYR A 172 27.98 -33.14 -22.13
C TYR A 172 27.33 -34.09 -23.14
N VAL A 173 27.74 -34.06 -24.41
CA VAL A 173 27.14 -34.90 -25.45
C VAL A 173 28.11 -35.98 -25.91
N TYR A 174 29.36 -35.61 -26.22
CA TYR A 174 30.38 -36.52 -26.72
C TYR A 174 30.64 -37.77 -25.84
N PRO A 175 30.62 -37.71 -24.50
CA PRO A 175 30.80 -38.89 -23.66
C PRO A 175 29.65 -39.90 -23.76
N HIS A 176 28.48 -39.46 -24.21
CA HIS A 176 27.28 -40.26 -24.36
C HIS A 176 26.98 -40.65 -25.80
N ASP A 177 27.82 -40.21 -26.76
CA ASP A 177 27.66 -40.54 -28.17
C ASP A 177 28.11 -42.00 -28.41
N PRO A 178 27.27 -42.88 -28.97
CA PRO A 178 27.67 -44.25 -29.26
C PRO A 178 28.85 -44.26 -30.22
N LYS A 179 29.94 -44.94 -29.82
CA LYS A 179 31.14 -45.08 -30.65
C LYS A 179 30.74 -45.65 -32.02
N THR A 180 30.91 -44.85 -33.07
CA THR A 180 30.70 -45.28 -34.44
C THR A 180 31.81 -46.25 -34.82
N THR A 181 31.55 -47.55 -34.69
CA THR A 181 32.45 -48.57 -35.21
C THR A 181 32.33 -48.59 -36.73
N VAL A 182 33.29 -47.99 -37.42
CA VAL A 182 33.40 -48.13 -38.87
C VAL A 182 33.89 -49.54 -39.16
N ILE A 183 33.01 -50.40 -39.68
CA ILE A 183 33.39 -51.75 -40.11
C ILE A 183 34.29 -51.58 -41.33
N THR A 184 35.51 -52.11 -41.26
CA THR A 184 36.41 -52.05 -42.41
C THR A 184 35.97 -53.06 -43.46
N ARG A 185 36.22 -52.76 -44.74
CA ARG A 185 35.85 -53.63 -45.88
C ARG A 185 36.32 -55.08 -45.71
N SER A 186 37.47 -55.30 -45.11
CA SER A 186 38.00 -56.64 -44.78
C SER A 186 37.16 -57.39 -43.73
N GLN A 187 36.55 -56.67 -42.78
CA GLN A 187 35.66 -57.26 -41.76
C GLN A 187 34.30 -57.61 -42.37
N GLU A 188 33.81 -56.81 -43.32
CA GLU A 188 32.60 -57.11 -44.09
C GLU A 188 32.78 -58.37 -44.94
N GLU A 189 33.90 -58.48 -45.67
CA GLU A 189 34.23 -59.65 -46.48
C GLU A 189 34.36 -60.92 -45.60
N ALA A 190 34.99 -60.83 -44.43
CA ALA A 190 35.11 -61.95 -43.50
C ALA A 190 33.76 -62.37 -42.88
N MET A 191 32.83 -61.44 -42.66
CA MET A 191 31.47 -61.75 -42.19
C MET A 191 30.62 -62.37 -43.30
N ALA A 192 30.73 -61.86 -44.53
CA ALA A 192 30.07 -62.42 -45.70
C ALA A 192 30.53 -63.87 -45.96
N ASP A 193 31.83 -64.15 -45.81
CA ASP A 193 32.39 -65.50 -45.95
C ASP A 193 31.88 -66.48 -44.87
N ARG A 194 31.63 -66.00 -43.65
CA ARG A 194 31.05 -66.82 -42.57
C ARG A 194 29.55 -67.09 -42.77
N LEU A 195 28.85 -66.19 -43.44
CA LEU A 195 27.41 -66.30 -43.73
C LEU A 195 27.12 -66.95 -45.09
N SER A 196 28.14 -67.13 -45.92
CA SER A 196 28.06 -67.82 -47.21
C SER A 196 27.96 -69.33 -47.01
N THR A 197 26.82 -69.91 -47.38
CA THR A 197 26.53 -71.35 -47.29
C THR A 197 27.17 -72.18 -48.41
N LEU A 198 28.12 -71.62 -49.17
CA LEU A 198 28.65 -72.23 -50.40
C LEU A 198 30.11 -72.72 -50.31
N LYS A 199 30.77 -72.72 -49.15
CA LYS A 199 32.07 -73.41 -49.00
C LYS A 199 31.86 -74.90 -48.73
N SER A 200 31.81 -75.63 -49.85
CA SER A 200 31.80 -77.07 -49.96
C SER A 200 33.05 -77.70 -49.32
N GLN A 201 32.81 -78.87 -48.72
CA GLN A 201 33.78 -79.86 -48.31
C GLN A 201 34.87 -80.10 -49.36
N THR A 202 36.14 -80.03 -48.94
CA THR A 202 37.25 -80.93 -49.32
C THR A 202 38.37 -80.76 -48.32
#